data_AF-A0A7V1FB08-F1
#
_entry.id   AF-A0A7V1FB08-F1
#
_cell.length_a   1.000
_cell.length_b   1.000
_cell.length_c   1.000
_cell.angle_alpha   90.00
_cell.angle_beta   90.00
_cell.angle_gamma   90.00
#
_symmetry.space_group_name_H-M   'P 1'
#
loop_
_entity.id
_entity.type
_entity.pdbx_description
1 polymer ?
#
loop_
_entity_poly.entity_id
_entity_poly.type
_entity_poly.pdbx_seq_one_letter_code
_entity_poly.pdbx_strand_id
1 'polypeptide(L)'
;MSPEKSGKTDDPKLRKILMNDLHQGNFKQTFHQEFDDAKEFFLTRERKKQLQKMHRIRRWLSLFWWLLKAMFLKLTSFRRILLVIGIIFVLTSGQNNGRSGFVGGILILFVLMLELKDKLLAQSELAEGRAVQRALTPEESPRVPGWDLWLFTQSANEVGGDLVDFLRIEENRMGIALGDVSGKGLGAALLMTKLQATLRALAPDL
;
A
#
# COMPACT_ATOMS: atom_id res chain seq x y z
N MET A 1 2.12 58.36 1.12
CA MET A 1 0.88 57.84 0.51
C MET A 1 1.18 57.45 -0.93
N SER A 2 1.47 56.17 -1.17
CA SER A 2 1.57 55.51 -2.47
C SER A 2 1.51 54.00 -2.22
N PRO A 3 0.74 53.20 -3.00
CA PRO A 3 0.34 51.87 -2.58
C PRO A 3 1.30 50.78 -3.06
N GLU A 4 1.37 49.77 -2.22
CA GLU A 4 2.11 48.51 -2.29
C GLU A 4 1.61 47.63 -3.44
N LYS A 5 2.51 47.19 -4.33
CA LYS A 5 2.20 46.19 -5.37
C LYS A 5 2.26 44.79 -4.76
N SER A 6 1.09 44.22 -4.47
CA SER A 6 0.93 42.81 -4.12
C SER A 6 1.19 41.91 -5.34
N GLY A 7 2.23 41.09 -5.26
CA GLY A 7 2.53 40.03 -6.22
C GLY A 7 1.53 38.88 -6.08
N LYS A 8 0.82 38.57 -7.17
CA LYS A 8 0.01 37.36 -7.28
C LYS A 8 0.93 36.15 -7.43
N THR A 9 0.94 35.28 -6.41
CA THR A 9 1.41 33.90 -6.52
C THR A 9 0.44 33.13 -7.40
N ASP A 10 0.88 32.78 -8.62
CA ASP A 10 0.16 31.88 -9.52
C ASP A 10 0.27 30.44 -8.99
N ASP A 11 -0.68 30.03 -8.16
CA ASP A 11 -0.81 28.63 -7.76
C ASP A 11 -1.09 27.75 -8.99
N PRO A 12 -0.32 26.68 -9.22
CA PRO A 12 -0.56 25.79 -10.35
C PRO A 12 -1.90 25.09 -10.14
N LYS A 13 -2.88 25.48 -10.95
CA LYS A 13 -4.24 24.89 -10.97
C LYS A 13 -4.14 23.36 -10.96
N LEU A 14 -4.72 22.73 -9.95
CA LEU A 14 -4.81 21.27 -9.74
C LEU A 14 -5.08 20.48 -11.03
N ARG A 15 -5.89 21.07 -11.93
CA ARG A 15 -6.23 20.54 -13.25
C ARG A 15 -5.01 20.33 -14.15
N LYS A 16 -4.00 21.22 -14.15
CA LYS A 16 -2.78 21.07 -14.95
C LYS A 16 -1.88 19.95 -14.43
N ILE A 17 -1.81 19.75 -13.12
CA ILE A 17 -1.06 18.65 -12.50
C ILE A 17 -1.71 17.31 -12.85
N LEU A 18 -3.03 17.20 -12.66
CA LEU A 18 -3.81 16.02 -13.06
C LEU A 18 -3.74 15.73 -14.57
N MET A 19 -3.77 16.76 -15.42
CA MET A 19 -3.64 16.58 -16.87
C MET A 19 -2.22 16.14 -17.27
N ASN A 20 -1.17 16.62 -16.59
CA ASN A 20 0.21 16.18 -16.84
C ASN A 20 0.44 14.73 -16.42
N ASP A 21 -0.11 14.31 -15.28
CA ASP A 21 -0.02 12.92 -14.81
C ASP A 21 -0.77 11.94 -15.74
N LEU A 22 -1.88 12.39 -16.33
CA LEU A 22 -2.61 11.62 -17.35
C LEU A 22 -1.87 11.55 -18.70
N HIS A 23 -1.02 12.53 -19.01
CA HIS A 23 -0.36 12.62 -20.32
C HIS A 23 0.98 11.87 -20.38
N GLN A 24 1.60 11.56 -19.24
CA GLN A 24 2.74 10.64 -19.19
C GLN A 24 2.24 9.20 -19.40
N GLY A 25 2.65 8.59 -20.51
CA GLY A 25 2.12 7.35 -21.08
C GLY A 25 2.24 6.06 -20.24
N ASN A 26 2.47 6.16 -18.93
CA ASN A 26 2.62 5.02 -18.03
C ASN A 26 1.31 4.59 -17.35
N PHE A 27 0.22 5.36 -17.45
CA PHE A 27 -1.06 5.02 -16.78
C PHE A 27 -1.54 3.59 -17.11
N LYS A 28 -1.41 3.16 -18.36
CA LYS A 28 -1.85 1.82 -18.79
C LYS A 28 -1.00 0.69 -18.20
N GLN A 29 0.30 0.94 -17.98
CA GLN A 29 1.24 0.00 -17.38
C GLN A 29 1.06 -0.07 -15.86
N THR A 30 0.98 1.07 -15.17
CA THR A 30 0.72 1.14 -13.73
C THR A 30 -0.62 0.48 -13.39
N PHE A 31 -1.65 0.74 -14.20
CA PHE A 31 -2.97 0.13 -14.00
C PHE A 31 -2.96 -1.38 -14.24
N HIS A 32 -2.21 -1.89 -15.23
CA HIS A 32 -2.07 -3.34 -15.43
C HIS A 32 -1.33 -4.00 -14.27
N GLN A 33 -0.26 -3.38 -13.78
CA GLN A 33 0.51 -3.88 -12.63
C GLN A 33 -0.35 -3.93 -11.36
N GLU A 34 -1.10 -2.87 -11.05
CA GLU A 34 -2.03 -2.86 -9.91
C GLU A 34 -3.12 -3.94 -10.04
N PHE A 35 -3.59 -4.19 -11.26
CA PHE A 35 -4.65 -5.18 -11.52
C PHE A 35 -4.14 -6.61 -11.43
N ASP A 36 -2.90 -6.87 -11.85
CA ASP A 36 -2.27 -8.17 -11.75
C ASP A 36 -1.83 -8.46 -10.30
N ASP A 37 -1.34 -7.47 -9.56
CA ASP A 37 -1.10 -7.55 -8.12
C ASP A 37 -2.38 -7.86 -7.33
N ALA A 38 -3.49 -7.20 -7.68
CA ALA A 38 -4.78 -7.48 -7.06
C ALA A 38 -5.29 -8.89 -7.42
N LYS A 39 -5.12 -9.32 -8.67
CA LYS A 39 -5.46 -10.70 -9.08
C LYS A 39 -4.64 -11.72 -8.30
N GLU A 40 -3.35 -11.50 -8.13
CA GLU A 40 -2.45 -12.42 -7.42
C GLU A 40 -2.76 -12.48 -5.93
N PHE A 41 -3.06 -11.34 -5.30
CA PHE A 41 -3.48 -11.27 -3.90
C PHE A 41 -4.84 -11.95 -3.64
N PHE A 42 -5.80 -11.87 -4.58
CA PHE A 42 -7.18 -12.36 -4.38
C PHE A 42 -7.53 -13.69 -5.07
N LEU A 43 -6.71 -14.24 -5.98
CA LEU A 43 -6.97 -15.52 -6.64
C LEU A 43 -6.21 -16.67 -5.97
N THR A 44 -6.80 -17.21 -4.93
CA THR A 44 -6.42 -18.53 -4.39
C THR A 44 -6.47 -19.58 -5.49
N ARG A 45 -5.50 -20.52 -5.54
CA ARG A 45 -5.28 -21.49 -6.63
C ARG A 45 -6.54 -22.27 -7.05
N GLU A 46 -7.52 -22.41 -6.15
CA GLU A 46 -8.80 -23.10 -6.40
C GLU A 46 -9.74 -22.38 -7.38
N ARG A 47 -9.82 -21.04 -7.37
CA ARG A 47 -10.73 -20.29 -8.28
C ARG A 47 -10.27 -20.32 -9.73
N LYS A 48 -8.96 -20.42 -9.98
CA LYS A 48 -8.38 -20.52 -11.33
C LYS A 48 -8.91 -21.73 -12.10
N LYS A 49 -9.19 -22.86 -11.42
CA LYS A 49 -9.71 -24.10 -12.03
C LYS A 49 -11.20 -24.01 -12.40
N GLN A 50 -12.03 -23.29 -11.64
CA GLN A 50 -13.46 -23.12 -11.95
C GLN A 50 -13.69 -22.19 -13.16
N LEU A 51 -12.82 -21.20 -13.36
CA LEU A 51 -12.93 -20.21 -14.44
C LEU A 51 -12.60 -20.75 -15.85
N GLN A 52 -11.97 -21.93 -15.98
CA GLN A 52 -11.67 -22.54 -17.28
C GLN A 52 -12.85 -23.29 -17.92
N LYS A 53 -13.94 -23.54 -17.18
CA LYS A 53 -15.11 -24.31 -17.70
C LYS A 53 -16.26 -23.44 -18.24
N MET A 54 -16.15 -22.11 -18.23
CA MET A 54 -17.24 -21.19 -18.60
C MET A 54 -17.00 -20.41 -19.91
N HIS A 55 -18.06 -20.18 -20.68
CA HIS A 55 -18.08 -19.38 -21.91
C HIS A 55 -17.45 -17.98 -21.70
N ARG A 56 -16.58 -17.53 -22.64
CA ARG A 56 -15.77 -16.29 -22.53
C ARG A 56 -16.55 -15.05 -22.07
N ILE A 57 -17.75 -14.83 -22.60
CA ILE A 57 -18.59 -13.66 -22.29
C ILE A 57 -19.15 -13.74 -20.86
N ARG A 58 -19.62 -14.92 -20.44
CA ARG A 58 -20.17 -15.15 -19.10
C ARG A 58 -19.07 -15.08 -18.03
N ARG A 59 -17.85 -15.50 -18.39
CA ARG A 59 -16.63 -15.33 -17.58
C ARG A 59 -16.25 -13.86 -17.43
N TRP A 60 -16.31 -13.07 -18.50
CA TRP A 60 -15.99 -11.64 -18.44
C TRP A 60 -17.01 -10.86 -17.61
N LEU A 61 -18.31 -11.12 -17.80
CA LEU A 61 -19.39 -10.54 -16.99
C LEU A 61 -19.31 -10.96 -15.51
N SER A 62 -19.03 -12.22 -15.22
CA SER A 62 -18.91 -12.69 -13.84
C SER A 62 -17.67 -12.13 -13.15
N LEU A 63 -16.55 -12.00 -13.86
CA LEU A 63 -15.35 -11.32 -13.35
C LEU A 63 -15.61 -9.83 -13.11
N PHE A 64 -16.30 -9.16 -14.02
CA PHE A 64 -16.69 -7.75 -13.86
C PHE A 64 -17.62 -7.56 -12.66
N TRP A 65 -18.66 -8.38 -12.54
CA TRP A 65 -19.60 -8.33 -11.42
C TRP A 65 -18.93 -8.70 -10.10
N TRP A 66 -18.04 -9.70 -10.09
CA TRP A 66 -17.25 -10.05 -8.93
C TRP A 66 -16.29 -8.93 -8.52
N LEU A 67 -15.67 -8.25 -9.48
CA LEU A 67 -14.75 -7.14 -9.22
C LEU A 67 -15.48 -5.93 -8.67
N LEU A 68 -16.64 -5.58 -9.22
CA LEU A 68 -17.54 -4.58 -8.62
C LEU A 68 -17.93 -4.96 -7.20
N LYS A 69 -18.34 -6.22 -6.97
CA LYS A 69 -18.67 -6.72 -5.63
C LYS A 69 -17.46 -6.67 -4.69
N ALA A 70 -16.27 -7.00 -5.16
CA ALA A 70 -15.03 -6.97 -4.38
C ALA A 70 -14.62 -5.53 -4.02
N MET A 71 -14.71 -4.60 -4.96
CA MET A 71 -14.49 -3.18 -4.71
C MET A 71 -15.52 -2.63 -3.73
N PHE A 72 -16.77 -3.02 -3.85
CA PHE A 72 -17.83 -2.66 -2.90
C PHE A 72 -17.54 -3.25 -1.51
N LEU A 73 -17.10 -4.51 -1.43
CA LEU A 73 -16.77 -5.19 -0.17
C LEU A 73 -15.55 -4.62 0.56
N LYS A 74 -14.64 -3.90 -0.13
CA LYS A 74 -13.50 -3.22 0.50
C LYS A 74 -13.92 -2.07 1.42
N LEU A 75 -15.12 -1.50 1.25
CA LEU A 75 -15.65 -0.47 2.17
C LEU A 75 -16.44 -1.12 3.32
N THR A 76 -16.43 -0.51 4.51
CA THR A 76 -17.32 -0.97 5.61
C THR A 76 -18.78 -0.94 5.17
N SER A 77 -19.61 -1.84 5.71
CA SER A 77 -21.02 -2.00 5.32
C SER A 77 -21.81 -0.68 5.36
N PHE A 78 -21.47 0.20 6.30
CA PHE A 78 -22.08 1.52 6.44
C PHE A 78 -21.62 2.53 5.38
N ARG A 79 -20.31 2.63 5.11
CA ARG A 79 -19.75 3.56 4.11
C ARG A 79 -20.32 3.31 2.71
N ARG A 80 -20.57 2.04 2.37
CA ARG A 80 -21.23 1.65 1.13
C ARG A 80 -22.63 2.21 1.00
N ILE A 81 -23.43 2.08 2.05
CA ILE A 81 -24.81 2.55 2.07
C ILE A 81 -24.81 4.07 1.92
N LEU A 82 -23.95 4.80 2.64
CA LEU A 82 -23.80 6.25 2.50
C LEU A 82 -23.40 6.69 1.09
N LEU A 83 -22.46 5.97 0.46
CA LEU A 83 -22.00 6.28 -0.89
C LEU A 83 -23.13 6.08 -1.91
N VAL A 84 -23.89 4.99 -1.81
CA VAL A 84 -25.04 4.73 -2.70
C VAL A 84 -26.15 5.76 -2.48
N ILE A 85 -26.46 6.10 -1.22
CA ILE A 85 -27.42 7.17 -0.90
C ILE A 85 -26.94 8.50 -1.49
N GLY A 86 -25.67 8.85 -1.29
CA GLY A 86 -25.08 10.08 -1.83
C GLY A 86 -25.20 10.15 -3.36
N ILE A 87 -24.88 9.06 -4.07
CA ILE A 87 -25.01 8.98 -5.53
C ILE A 87 -26.48 9.11 -5.97
N ILE A 88 -27.40 8.42 -5.31
CA ILE A 88 -28.84 8.52 -5.62
C ILE A 88 -29.33 9.95 -5.42
N PHE A 89 -28.95 10.61 -4.32
CA PHE A 89 -29.29 12.01 -4.05
C PHE A 89 -28.74 12.97 -5.11
N VAL A 90 -27.52 12.74 -5.61
CA VAL A 90 -26.92 13.52 -6.70
C VAL A 90 -27.65 13.27 -8.03
N LEU A 91 -27.93 12.00 -8.38
CA LEU A 91 -28.58 11.65 -9.65
C LEU A 91 -30.03 12.13 -9.72
N THR A 92 -30.76 12.04 -8.60
CA THR A 92 -32.15 12.53 -8.50
C THR A 92 -32.24 14.06 -8.36
N SER A 93 -31.11 14.74 -8.16
CA SER A 93 -31.05 16.21 -8.08
C SER A 93 -31.47 16.92 -9.37
N GLY A 94 -31.52 16.22 -10.51
CA GLY A 94 -32.03 16.80 -11.76
C GLY A 94 -33.54 17.07 -11.75
N GLN A 95 -34.29 16.46 -10.83
CA GLN A 95 -35.77 16.53 -10.77
C GLN A 95 -36.30 17.27 -9.52
N ASN A 96 -35.44 17.57 -8.54
CA ASN A 96 -35.78 18.19 -7.25
C ASN A 96 -35.00 19.50 -7.04
N ASN A 97 -35.45 20.37 -6.12
CA ASN A 97 -34.69 21.56 -5.69
C ASN A 97 -33.23 21.15 -5.42
N GLY A 98 -32.24 21.84 -6.03
CA GLY A 98 -30.81 21.48 -6.04
C GLY A 98 -30.13 21.29 -4.67
N ARG A 99 -30.88 21.47 -3.58
CA ARG A 99 -30.55 21.11 -2.21
C ARG A 99 -30.29 19.60 -2.05
N SER A 100 -30.99 18.72 -2.77
CA SER A 100 -30.74 17.27 -2.69
C SER A 100 -29.38 16.87 -3.26
N GLY A 101 -28.98 17.44 -4.40
CA GLY A 101 -27.65 17.22 -4.98
C GLY A 101 -26.53 17.75 -4.10
N PHE A 102 -26.72 18.89 -3.44
CA PHE A 102 -25.76 19.43 -2.49
C PHE A 102 -25.53 18.49 -1.29
N VAL A 103 -26.62 17.97 -0.71
CA VAL A 103 -26.55 17.00 0.39
C VAL A 103 -25.86 15.70 -0.05
N GLY A 104 -26.19 15.19 -1.24
CA GLY A 104 -25.52 14.02 -1.80
C GLY A 104 -24.03 14.23 -2.04
N GLY A 105 -23.63 15.42 -2.52
CA GLY A 105 -22.22 15.80 -2.69
C GLY A 105 -21.45 15.83 -1.37
N ILE A 106 -22.04 16.39 -0.30
CA ILE A 106 -21.44 16.38 1.04
C ILE A 106 -21.29 14.95 1.56
N LEU A 107 -22.30 14.10 1.39
CA LEU A 107 -22.22 12.68 1.79
C LEU A 107 -21.09 11.94 1.09
N ILE A 108 -20.93 12.14 -0.22
CA ILE A 108 -19.84 11.54 -0.99
C ILE A 108 -18.48 12.06 -0.49
N LEU A 109 -18.36 13.38 -0.32
CA LEU A 109 -17.13 13.99 0.18
C LEU A 109 -16.75 13.45 1.56
N PHE A 110 -17.73 13.29 2.44
CA PHE A 110 -17.52 12.73 3.78
C PHE A 110 -17.04 11.28 3.72
N VAL A 111 -17.65 10.43 2.88
CA VAL A 111 -17.19 9.05 2.69
C VAL A 111 -15.75 9.01 2.15
N LEU A 112 -15.42 9.87 1.19
CA LEU A 112 -14.06 9.98 0.65
C LEU A 112 -13.06 10.45 1.71
N MET A 113 -13.46 11.39 2.57
CA MET A 113 -12.64 11.86 3.68
C MET A 113 -12.32 10.73 4.66
N LEU A 114 -13.30 9.90 5.01
CA LEU A 114 -13.10 8.73 5.88
C LEU A 114 -12.15 7.71 5.24
N GLU A 115 -12.30 7.45 3.95
CA GLU A 115 -11.41 6.53 3.22
C GLU A 115 -9.97 7.05 3.16
N LEU A 116 -9.80 8.36 2.94
CA LEU A 116 -8.50 8.99 2.93
C LEU A 116 -7.84 8.93 4.31
N LYS A 117 -8.60 9.15 5.39
CA LYS A 117 -8.12 9.01 6.76
C LYS A 117 -7.59 7.60 7.03
N ASP A 118 -8.34 6.56 6.68
CA ASP A 118 -7.93 5.17 6.89
C ASP A 118 -6.63 4.84 6.14
N LYS A 119 -6.47 5.35 4.90
CA LYS A 119 -5.24 5.18 4.13
C LYS A 119 -4.05 5.90 4.77
N LEU A 120 -4.26 7.11 5.26
CA LEU A 120 -3.20 7.87 5.95
C LEU A 120 -2.76 7.17 7.24
N LEU A 121 -3.71 6.66 8.02
CA LEU A 121 -3.41 5.89 9.24
C LEU A 121 -2.64 4.61 8.91
N ALA A 122 -3.06 3.86 7.90
CA ALA A 122 -2.33 2.66 7.47
C ALA A 122 -0.90 3.00 6.99
N GLN A 123 -0.72 4.13 6.31
CA GLN A 123 0.62 4.59 5.91
C GLN A 123 1.47 4.98 7.11
N SER A 124 0.92 5.67 8.12
CA SER A 124 1.68 6.02 9.33
C SER A 124 2.09 4.79 10.12
N GLU A 125 1.20 3.81 10.27
CA GLU A 125 1.52 2.54 10.96
C GLU A 125 2.65 1.77 10.25
N LEU A 126 2.67 1.77 8.90
CA LEU A 126 3.76 1.18 8.13
C LEU A 126 5.08 1.92 8.31
N ALA A 127 5.05 3.25 8.36
CA ALA A 127 6.25 4.08 8.61
C ALA A 127 6.81 3.86 10.01
N GLU A 128 5.95 3.70 11.02
CA GLU A 128 6.37 3.31 12.38
C GLU A 128 6.98 1.91 12.41
N GLY A 129 6.34 0.94 11.74
CA GLY A 129 6.88 -0.41 11.60
C GLY A 129 8.26 -0.44 10.95
N ARG A 130 8.52 0.44 9.98
CA ARG A 130 9.85 0.64 9.37
C ARG A 130 10.88 1.12 10.37
N ALA A 131 10.52 2.07 11.23
CA ALA A 131 11.43 2.58 12.25
C ALA A 131 11.84 1.45 13.22
N VAL A 132 10.88 0.60 13.60
CA VAL A 132 11.16 -0.60 14.41
C VAL A 132 12.07 -1.57 13.67
N GLN A 133 11.78 -1.90 12.41
CA GLN A 133 12.61 -2.82 11.63
C GLN A 133 14.04 -2.30 11.43
N ARG A 134 14.21 -1.00 11.19
CA ARG A 134 15.53 -0.36 11.12
C ARG A 134 16.27 -0.44 12.44
N ALA A 135 15.61 -0.19 13.56
CA ALA A 135 16.23 -0.27 14.88
C ALA A 135 16.71 -1.70 15.24
N LEU A 136 16.14 -2.72 14.61
CA LEU A 136 16.58 -4.12 14.76
C LEU A 136 17.69 -4.51 13.78
N THR A 137 17.91 -3.73 12.73
CA THR A 137 18.95 -3.98 11.73
C THR A 137 20.30 -3.48 12.27
N PRO A 138 21.41 -4.23 12.09
CA PRO A 138 22.73 -3.75 12.48
C PRO A 138 23.08 -2.44 11.76
N GLU A 139 23.37 -1.37 12.51
CA GLU A 139 23.77 -0.07 11.93
C GLU A 139 25.22 -0.09 11.41
N GLU A 140 26.08 -0.89 12.06
CA GLU A 140 27.49 -0.98 11.72
C GLU A 140 27.89 -2.43 11.41
N SER A 141 28.83 -2.57 10.48
CA SER A 141 29.47 -3.86 10.21
C SER A 141 30.43 -4.20 11.36
N PRO A 142 30.39 -5.42 11.91
CA PRO A 142 31.28 -5.82 12.99
C PRO A 142 32.73 -5.85 12.51
N ARG A 143 33.66 -5.45 13.38
CA ARG A 143 35.10 -5.56 13.11
C ARG A 143 35.58 -6.97 13.42
N VAL A 144 35.94 -7.71 12.38
CA VAL A 144 36.52 -9.06 12.51
C VAL A 144 37.98 -9.02 12.07
N PRO A 145 38.94 -9.45 12.91
CA PRO A 145 40.36 -9.45 12.56
C PRO A 145 40.62 -10.21 11.24
N GLY A 146 41.30 -9.55 10.29
CA GLY A 146 41.63 -10.12 8.99
C GLY A 146 40.51 -10.07 7.94
N TRP A 147 39.35 -9.47 8.26
CA TRP A 147 38.22 -9.31 7.35
C TRP A 147 37.80 -7.85 7.25
N ASP A 148 37.41 -7.43 6.04
CA ASP A 148 36.78 -6.14 5.79
C ASP A 148 35.33 -6.37 5.37
N LEU A 149 34.38 -5.87 6.17
CA LEU A 149 32.94 -6.15 6.05
C LEU A 149 32.18 -4.85 5.86
N TRP A 150 31.26 -4.85 4.88
CA TRP A 150 30.42 -3.71 4.55
C TRP A 150 28.97 -4.17 4.41
N LEU A 151 28.04 -3.42 5.01
CA LEU A 151 26.61 -3.65 4.95
C LEU A 151 25.90 -2.43 4.39
N PHE A 152 25.06 -2.64 3.37
CA PHE A 152 24.11 -1.65 2.88
C PHE A 152 22.77 -2.32 2.62
N THR A 153 21.70 -1.76 3.17
CA THR A 153 20.34 -2.24 2.95
C THR A 153 19.39 -1.08 2.70
N GLN A 154 18.55 -1.22 1.68
CA GLN A 154 17.56 -0.23 1.30
C GLN A 154 16.26 -0.92 0.88
N SER A 155 15.25 -0.86 1.75
CA SER A 155 13.91 -1.37 1.42
C SER A 155 13.27 -0.56 0.29
N ALA A 156 12.70 -1.26 -0.70
CA ALA A 156 11.97 -0.65 -1.82
C ALA A 156 10.62 -0.02 -1.40
N ASN A 157 10.00 -0.54 -0.34
CA ASN A 157 8.77 -0.02 0.26
C ASN A 157 9.04 0.45 1.70
N GLU A 158 8.00 0.85 2.43
CA GLU A 158 8.14 1.22 3.86
C GLU A 158 8.72 0.08 4.69
N VAL A 159 8.32 -1.17 4.47
CA VAL A 159 8.87 -2.34 5.20
C VAL A 159 9.30 -3.44 4.23
N GLY A 160 10.37 -4.14 4.57
CA GLY A 160 11.04 -5.14 3.71
C GLY A 160 11.02 -6.56 4.26
N GLY A 161 11.25 -7.54 3.39
CA GLY A 161 11.41 -8.97 3.76
C GLY A 161 12.87 -9.39 3.94
N ASP A 162 13.81 -8.53 3.58
CA ASP A 162 15.24 -8.85 3.58
C ASP A 162 15.78 -8.90 5.01
N LEU A 163 16.42 -10.00 5.36
CA LEU A 163 17.11 -10.25 6.63
C LEU A 163 18.61 -10.09 6.42
N VAL A 164 19.24 -9.19 7.18
CA VAL A 164 20.69 -9.18 7.37
C VAL A 164 21.01 -9.02 8.85
N ASP A 165 21.79 -9.94 9.40
CA ASP A 165 22.22 -9.87 10.79
C ASP A 165 23.62 -10.47 11.00
N PHE A 166 24.31 -9.97 12.03
CA PHE A 166 25.59 -10.49 12.48
C PHE A 166 25.40 -11.09 13.88
N LEU A 167 25.64 -12.39 13.99
CA LEU A 167 25.38 -13.17 15.20
C LEU A 167 26.71 -13.54 15.84
N ARG A 168 26.94 -13.09 17.08
CA ARG A 168 28.10 -13.55 17.85
C ARG A 168 27.78 -14.91 18.45
N ILE A 169 28.50 -15.93 17.99
CA ILE A 169 28.30 -17.32 18.42
C ILE A 169 29.20 -17.62 19.62
N GLU A 170 30.50 -17.33 19.47
CA GLU A 170 31.51 -17.45 20.54
C GLU A 170 32.45 -16.23 20.51
N GLU A 171 33.42 -16.17 21.43
CA GLU A 171 34.38 -15.06 21.50
C GLU A 171 35.13 -14.81 20.18
N ASN A 172 35.42 -15.87 19.43
CA ASN A 172 36.19 -15.85 18.19
C ASN A 172 35.43 -16.44 16.98
N ARG A 173 34.11 -16.60 17.08
CA ARG A 173 33.25 -17.14 16.02
C ARG A 173 32.06 -16.23 15.78
N MET A 174 31.90 -15.80 14.54
CA MET A 174 30.79 -14.94 14.11
C MET A 174 30.00 -15.62 12.99
N GLY A 175 28.69 -15.64 13.14
CA GLY A 175 27.74 -16.02 12.10
C GLY A 175 27.23 -14.80 11.35
N ILE A 176 26.96 -14.96 10.06
CA ILE A 176 26.29 -13.96 9.23
C ILE A 176 24.98 -14.59 8.76
N ALA A 177 23.87 -13.95 9.07
CA ALA A 177 22.55 -14.36 8.61
C ALA A 177 22.11 -13.46 7.45
N LEU A 178 21.81 -14.07 6.30
CA LEU A 178 21.25 -13.41 5.12
C LEU A 178 20.00 -14.19 4.70
N GLY A 179 18.90 -13.49 4.45
CA GLY A 179 17.67 -14.12 4.00
C GLY A 179 16.75 -13.16 3.28
N ASP A 180 15.85 -13.71 2.46
CA ASP A 180 14.75 -12.97 1.85
C ASP A 180 13.45 -13.74 2.16
N VAL A 181 12.56 -13.09 2.89
CA VAL A 181 11.25 -13.66 3.22
C VAL A 181 10.32 -13.49 2.02
N SER A 182 9.92 -14.62 1.43
CA SER A 182 8.97 -14.62 0.31
C SER A 182 7.66 -13.93 0.69
N GLY A 183 7.39 -12.79 0.07
CA GLY A 183 6.21 -11.97 0.32
C GLY A 183 6.50 -10.49 0.16
N LYS A 184 5.50 -9.63 0.41
CA LYS A 184 5.67 -8.18 0.40
C LYS A 184 4.85 -7.51 1.51
N GLY A 185 5.31 -6.35 1.95
CA GLY A 185 4.62 -5.54 2.95
C GLY A 185 4.76 -6.06 4.38
N LEU A 186 3.84 -5.63 5.26
CA LEU A 186 3.94 -5.78 6.71
C LEU A 186 4.06 -7.22 7.20
N GLY A 187 3.32 -8.17 6.59
CA GLY A 187 3.37 -9.57 7.00
C GLY A 187 4.76 -10.21 6.82
N ALA A 188 5.42 -9.93 5.69
CA ALA A 188 6.77 -10.43 5.42
C ALA A 188 7.80 -9.81 6.38
N ALA A 189 7.68 -8.51 6.64
CA ALA A 189 8.53 -7.79 7.58
C ALA A 189 8.41 -8.32 9.02
N LEU A 190 7.19 -8.58 9.50
CA LEU A 190 6.97 -9.15 10.84
C LEU A 190 7.57 -10.56 10.97
N LEU A 191 7.47 -11.38 9.92
CA LEU A 191 8.08 -12.71 9.90
C LEU A 191 9.61 -12.63 9.89
N MET A 192 10.19 -11.73 9.09
CA MET A 192 11.62 -11.43 9.09
C MET A 192 12.09 -11.02 10.50
N THR A 193 11.41 -10.07 11.14
CA THR A 193 11.73 -9.61 12.49
C THR A 193 11.68 -10.75 13.52
N LYS A 194 10.66 -11.60 13.44
CA LYS A 194 10.54 -12.77 14.33
C LYS A 194 11.69 -13.77 14.12
N LEU A 195 12.04 -14.04 12.86
CA LEU A 195 13.15 -14.93 12.52
C LEU A 195 14.46 -14.35 13.04
N GLN A 196 14.71 -13.06 12.83
CA GLN A 196 15.89 -12.36 13.34
C GLN A 196 16.02 -12.50 14.86
N ALA A 197 14.95 -12.19 15.60
CA ALA A 197 14.93 -12.30 17.06
C ALA A 197 15.19 -13.74 17.54
N THR A 198 14.63 -14.72 16.84
CA THR A 198 14.81 -16.15 17.16
C THR A 198 16.26 -16.60 16.89
N LEU A 199 16.85 -16.18 15.77
CA LEU A 199 18.24 -16.47 15.45
C LEU A 199 19.19 -15.84 16.49
N ARG A 200 18.95 -14.58 16.90
CA ARG A 200 19.73 -13.94 17.96
C ARG A 200 19.62 -14.66 19.30
N ALA A 201 18.45 -15.19 19.62
CA ALA A 201 18.24 -15.94 20.86
C ALA A 201 18.96 -17.29 20.87
N LEU A 202 19.06 -17.96 19.71
CA LEU A 202 19.71 -19.28 19.57
C LEU A 202 21.20 -19.20 19.23
N ALA A 203 21.69 -18.06 18.76
CA ALA A 203 23.08 -17.86 18.35
C ALA A 203 24.13 -18.24 19.41
N PRO A 204 23.94 -17.97 20.72
CA PRO A 204 24.92 -18.36 21.74
C PRO A 204 25.04 -19.88 21.94
N ASP A 205 24.05 -20.66 21.48
CA ASP A 205 23.97 -22.11 21.67
C ASP A 205 24.40 -22.92 20.42
N LEU A 206 24.91 -22.24 19.37
CA LEU A 206 25.30 -22.82 18.07
C LEU A 206 26.81 -23.11 17.96
#